data_AF-A0A3A5LZ57-F1
#
_entry.id   AF-A0A3A5LZ57-F1
#
_cell.length_a   1.000
_cell.length_b   1.000
_cell.length_c   1.000
_cell.angle_alpha   90.00
_cell.angle_beta   90.00
_cell.angle_gamma   90.00
#
_symmetry.space_group_name_H-M   'P 1'
#
loop_
_entity.id
_entity.type
_entity.pdbx_description
1 polymer ?
#
loop_
_entity_poly.entity_id
_entity_poly.type
_entity_poly.pdbx_seq_one_letter_code
_entity_poly.pdbx_strand_id
1 'polypeptide(L)'
;MLVPLTDADEQCGAKAANLAHLLRAGFDVPPGFVVLDVLSGDSWVHELRAALRDTGAASVAVRSSALGEDGSEASFAGQLRSTLDLTEPAQVIDQVRRAARSGVSPEAVAYAARMGQEPAMVVPVIVQALVPAEVAGVMFTRHPVTGSHEVVIEAGRGLGKDVADGTVTPWAWVVDGHTITRQAITRQASDLCPPLTDRQVRQLAALGLRIQAVFGCPQDIEWAIADGTTWVLQSRPITASPIATTPDTAQRDGRAVGRVVATGTPASPGTAEGFVRIVHGFDDFARFEAGEVLVCRTTSPAWTPLLARAAAVVTEIGGLLAHAAIVAREFGIPAVLAAEKAMGALTDGQHVVIDGTAGTVTTTPSIRRAMNHTSPPNVRVLHAVRTQGYADLARISAHVRQPEGEVNEYLLSAEAHGWIAYTSYAGDGGWSLTEAGKDHGERLLAAELDAVGARAAVEAVHEDFLSLNAVVATACSAWQLAELGIGAHHPTLSDTIRTLEGPAAALAGIEDRLTSHLERFAGYHHRFTAALALAGADAAWITGTDRDSCHRVWFELHEDLIATLGLTRDGR
;
A
#
# COMPACT_ATOMS: atom_id res chain seq x y z
N MET A 1 -32.53 -6.58 -27.65
CA MET A 1 -31.46 -6.68 -26.62
C MET A 1 -30.64 -5.41 -26.54
N LEU A 2 -30.53 -4.64 -27.63
CA LEU A 2 -30.05 -3.26 -27.57
C LEU A 2 -31.21 -2.32 -27.18
N VAL A 3 -31.00 -1.48 -26.19
CA VAL A 3 -31.96 -0.45 -25.74
C VAL A 3 -31.34 0.91 -26.03
N PRO A 4 -31.97 1.79 -26.84
CA PRO A 4 -31.49 3.16 -27.01
C PRO A 4 -31.30 3.85 -25.67
N LEU A 5 -30.23 4.63 -25.49
CA LEU A 5 -29.94 5.25 -24.19
C LEU A 5 -31.06 6.18 -23.72
N THR A 6 -31.83 6.78 -24.63
CA THR A 6 -33.01 7.60 -24.30
C THR A 6 -34.13 6.81 -23.62
N ASP A 7 -34.20 5.52 -23.90
CA ASP A 7 -35.27 4.61 -23.49
C ASP A 7 -34.84 3.73 -22.31
N ALA A 8 -33.59 3.86 -21.85
CA ALA A 8 -33.07 3.09 -20.73
C ALA A 8 -33.80 3.43 -19.41
N ASP A 9 -34.00 2.39 -18.62
CA ASP A 9 -34.66 2.38 -17.31
C ASP A 9 -33.80 1.66 -16.27
N GLU A 10 -34.36 1.38 -15.07
CA GLU A 10 -33.63 0.72 -13.98
C GLU A 10 -33.10 -0.68 -14.35
N GLN A 11 -33.75 -1.38 -15.28
CA GLN A 11 -33.29 -2.72 -15.72
C GLN A 11 -31.98 -2.64 -16.52
N CYS A 12 -31.69 -1.46 -17.08
CA CYS A 12 -30.44 -1.15 -17.76
C CYS A 12 -29.30 -0.74 -16.80
N GLY A 13 -29.56 -0.76 -15.49
CA GLY A 13 -28.64 -0.33 -14.44
C GLY A 13 -28.68 1.17 -14.18
N ALA A 14 -28.14 1.57 -13.02
CA ALA A 14 -28.29 2.92 -12.48
C ALA A 14 -27.67 4.00 -13.39
N LYS A 15 -26.47 3.74 -13.95
CA LYS A 15 -25.78 4.66 -14.86
C LYS A 15 -26.61 4.96 -16.10
N ALA A 16 -27.12 3.92 -16.74
CA ALA A 16 -27.92 4.06 -17.95
C ALA A 16 -29.23 4.81 -17.67
N ALA A 17 -29.93 4.47 -16.57
CA ALA A 17 -31.16 5.13 -16.16
C ALA A 17 -30.96 6.64 -15.90
N ASN A 18 -29.86 7.00 -15.22
CA ASN A 18 -29.53 8.40 -14.92
C ASN A 18 -29.23 9.19 -16.20
N LEU A 19 -28.45 8.62 -17.13
CA LEU A 19 -28.17 9.25 -18.43
C LEU A 19 -29.44 9.43 -19.27
N ALA A 20 -30.33 8.44 -19.27
CA ALA A 20 -31.62 8.52 -19.94
C ALA A 20 -32.51 9.62 -19.35
N HIS A 21 -32.51 9.78 -18.02
CA HIS A 21 -33.24 10.83 -17.33
C HIS A 21 -32.73 12.22 -17.75
N LEU A 22 -31.40 12.40 -17.82
CA LEU A 22 -30.79 13.64 -18.28
C LEU A 22 -31.11 13.95 -19.75
N LEU A 23 -31.06 12.95 -20.64
CA LEU A 23 -31.48 13.10 -22.04
C LEU A 23 -32.92 13.60 -22.14
N ARG A 24 -33.85 12.97 -21.43
CA ARG A 24 -35.28 13.35 -21.41
C ARG A 24 -35.51 14.73 -20.81
N ALA A 25 -34.64 15.17 -19.89
CA ALA A 25 -34.67 16.52 -19.32
C ALA A 25 -33.98 17.58 -20.19
N GLY A 26 -33.47 17.21 -21.38
CA GLY A 26 -32.91 18.13 -22.37
C GLY A 26 -31.46 18.53 -22.13
N PHE A 27 -30.67 17.68 -21.46
CA PHE A 27 -29.23 17.87 -21.31
C PHE A 27 -28.45 17.21 -22.45
N ASP A 28 -27.32 17.80 -22.80
CA ASP A 28 -26.41 17.26 -23.82
C ASP A 28 -25.68 16.04 -23.25
N VAL A 29 -26.18 14.84 -23.56
CA VAL A 29 -25.56 13.56 -23.23
C VAL A 29 -25.18 12.87 -24.54
N PRO A 30 -23.97 12.29 -24.67
CA PRO A 30 -23.57 11.65 -25.91
C PRO A 30 -24.49 10.48 -26.27
N PRO A 31 -24.83 10.31 -27.56
CA PRO A 31 -25.73 9.24 -28.00
C PRO A 31 -25.13 7.86 -27.74
N GLY A 32 -25.98 6.87 -27.51
CA GLY A 32 -25.54 5.52 -27.21
C GLY A 32 -26.70 4.56 -27.03
N PHE A 33 -26.37 3.34 -26.60
CA PHE A 33 -27.32 2.28 -26.32
C PHE A 33 -26.78 1.36 -25.21
N VAL A 34 -27.68 0.59 -24.61
CA VAL A 34 -27.36 -0.41 -23.58
C VAL A 34 -27.51 -1.80 -24.19
N VAL A 35 -26.55 -2.67 -23.91
CA VAL A 35 -26.59 -4.09 -24.25
C VAL A 35 -27.03 -4.88 -23.01
N LEU A 36 -28.20 -5.50 -23.10
CA LEU A 36 -28.72 -6.42 -22.09
C LEU A 36 -28.38 -7.88 -22.47
N ASP A 37 -28.46 -8.79 -21.50
CA ASP A 37 -28.34 -10.25 -21.68
C ASP A 37 -27.11 -10.71 -22.49
N VAL A 38 -25.97 -10.01 -22.32
CA VAL A 38 -24.73 -10.19 -23.12
C VAL A 38 -24.24 -11.65 -23.16
N LEU A 39 -24.45 -12.42 -22.09
CA LEU A 39 -23.95 -13.79 -21.95
C LEU A 39 -24.94 -14.87 -22.41
N SER A 40 -26.19 -14.51 -22.70
CA SER A 40 -27.26 -15.45 -23.05
C SER A 40 -27.30 -15.82 -24.54
N GLY A 41 -26.47 -15.19 -25.39
CA GLY A 41 -26.33 -15.48 -26.82
C GLY A 41 -25.71 -14.35 -27.63
N ASP A 42 -25.54 -14.56 -28.95
CA ASP A 42 -24.88 -13.63 -29.89
C ASP A 42 -25.86 -12.84 -30.78
N SER A 43 -27.15 -12.80 -30.42
CA SER A 43 -28.17 -12.06 -31.18
C SER A 43 -27.88 -10.55 -31.26
N TRP A 44 -27.45 -9.94 -30.16
CA TRP A 44 -27.07 -8.52 -30.09
C TRP A 44 -25.88 -8.17 -30.99
N VAL A 45 -24.99 -9.12 -31.29
CA VAL A 45 -23.82 -8.91 -32.14
C VAL A 45 -24.24 -8.57 -33.58
N HIS A 46 -25.36 -9.13 -34.04
CA HIS A 46 -25.88 -8.88 -35.40
C HIS A 46 -26.46 -7.47 -35.53
N GLU A 47 -27.08 -6.95 -34.47
CA GLU A 47 -27.67 -5.61 -34.42
C GLU A 47 -26.64 -4.51 -34.12
N LEU A 48 -25.51 -4.86 -33.48
CA LEU A 48 -24.49 -3.94 -33.01
C LEU A 48 -23.95 -3.00 -34.10
N ARG A 49 -23.68 -3.52 -35.30
CA ARG A 49 -23.12 -2.70 -36.39
C ARG A 49 -24.07 -1.58 -36.84
N ALA A 50 -25.38 -1.83 -36.81
CA ALA A 50 -26.36 -0.81 -37.12
C ALA A 50 -26.39 0.24 -35.99
N ALA A 51 -26.51 -0.22 -34.75
CA ALA A 51 -26.53 0.66 -33.59
C ALA A 51 -25.26 1.53 -33.48
N LEU A 52 -24.07 1.00 -33.79
CA LEU A 52 -22.82 1.78 -33.83
C LEU A 52 -22.85 2.89 -34.88
N ARG A 53 -23.40 2.62 -36.08
CA ARG A 53 -23.57 3.67 -37.10
C ARG A 53 -24.55 4.75 -36.67
N ASP A 54 -25.62 4.37 -35.98
CA ASP A 54 -26.65 5.30 -35.51
C ASP A 54 -26.12 6.26 -34.42
N THR A 55 -25.02 5.92 -33.73
CA THR A 55 -24.33 6.85 -32.82
C THR A 55 -23.67 8.02 -33.55
N GLY A 56 -23.35 7.86 -34.84
CA GLY A 56 -22.67 8.88 -35.65
C GLY A 56 -21.22 9.18 -35.27
N ALA A 57 -20.62 8.45 -34.33
CA ALA A 57 -19.28 8.71 -33.80
C ALA A 57 -18.19 7.89 -34.50
N ALA A 58 -16.96 8.44 -34.55
CA ALA A 58 -15.80 7.75 -35.09
C ALA A 58 -15.23 6.66 -34.15
N SER A 59 -15.43 6.83 -32.85
CA SER A 59 -15.12 5.84 -31.82
C SER A 59 -16.13 5.88 -30.68
N VAL A 60 -16.19 4.81 -29.89
CA VAL A 60 -17.13 4.65 -28.77
C VAL A 60 -16.41 4.32 -27.47
N ALA A 61 -17.07 4.64 -26.35
CA ALA A 61 -16.74 4.21 -25.01
C ALA A 61 -17.66 3.04 -24.59
N VAL A 62 -17.08 2.03 -23.95
CA VAL A 62 -17.82 0.89 -23.39
C VAL A 62 -17.67 0.91 -21.88
N ARG A 63 -18.80 0.89 -21.15
CA ARG A 63 -18.87 1.04 -19.69
C ARG A 63 -19.86 0.05 -19.09
N SER A 64 -19.57 -0.46 -17.89
CA SER A 64 -20.54 -1.21 -17.09
C SER A 64 -21.64 -0.30 -16.52
N SER A 65 -22.80 -0.89 -16.25
CA SER A 65 -23.94 -0.24 -15.59
C SER A 65 -24.60 -1.26 -14.66
N ALA A 66 -23.94 -1.61 -13.56
CA ALA A 66 -24.46 -2.57 -12.59
C ALA A 66 -25.58 -1.96 -11.73
N LEU A 67 -26.46 -2.82 -11.23
CA LEU A 67 -27.45 -2.46 -10.21
C LEU A 67 -26.71 -2.17 -8.90
N GLY A 68 -26.98 -1.02 -8.28
CA GLY A 68 -26.29 -0.59 -7.05
C GLY A 68 -24.91 0.05 -7.24
N GLU A 69 -24.43 0.21 -8.49
CA GLU A 69 -23.12 0.82 -8.79
C GLU A 69 -23.04 2.31 -8.36
N ASP A 70 -24.16 3.02 -8.51
CA ASP A 70 -24.32 4.46 -8.24
C ASP A 70 -25.34 4.70 -7.09
N GLY A 71 -25.33 3.85 -6.06
CA GLY A 71 -26.19 3.98 -4.89
C GLY A 71 -25.78 5.11 -3.95
N SER A 72 -26.70 5.60 -3.12
CA SER A 72 -26.40 6.63 -2.10
C SER A 72 -25.52 6.13 -0.94
N GLU A 73 -25.32 4.81 -0.82
CA GLU A 73 -24.58 4.17 0.27
C GLU A 73 -23.25 3.53 -0.17
N ALA A 74 -23.01 3.33 -1.48
CA ALA A 74 -21.81 2.68 -2.00
C ALA A 74 -21.50 3.13 -3.44
N SER A 75 -20.25 3.41 -3.75
CA SER A 75 -19.77 3.68 -5.11
C SER A 75 -18.73 2.64 -5.48
N PHE A 76 -19.02 1.75 -6.45
CA PHE A 76 -18.06 0.73 -6.91
C PHE A 76 -16.94 1.36 -7.76
N ALA A 77 -16.23 2.34 -7.23
CA ALA A 77 -15.29 3.17 -7.96
C ALA A 77 -14.07 2.40 -8.44
N GLY A 78 -13.79 2.47 -9.74
CA GLY A 78 -12.57 1.97 -10.37
C GLY A 78 -12.46 0.45 -10.51
N GLN A 79 -13.43 -0.32 -10.00
CA GLN A 79 -13.40 -1.79 -10.10
C GLN A 79 -13.95 -2.32 -11.44
N LEU A 80 -14.73 -1.50 -12.16
CA LEU A 80 -15.33 -1.87 -13.43
C LEU A 80 -14.72 -1.02 -14.57
N ARG A 81 -14.15 -1.71 -15.56
CA ARG A 81 -13.29 -1.13 -16.60
C ARG A 81 -14.11 -0.34 -17.62
N SER A 82 -13.86 0.96 -17.75
CA SER A 82 -14.27 1.75 -18.92
C SER A 82 -13.20 1.66 -19.99
N THR A 83 -13.55 1.19 -21.18
CA THR A 83 -12.62 1.18 -22.31
C THR A 83 -13.04 2.28 -23.29
N LEU A 84 -12.12 3.20 -23.57
CA LEU A 84 -12.34 4.34 -24.45
C LEU A 84 -11.71 4.08 -25.83
N ASP A 85 -12.12 4.89 -26.81
CA ASP A 85 -11.53 4.96 -28.15
C ASP A 85 -11.56 3.64 -28.95
N LEU A 86 -12.70 2.94 -28.85
CA LEU A 86 -12.95 1.74 -29.65
C LEU A 86 -13.50 2.13 -31.02
N THR A 87 -12.76 1.81 -32.07
CA THR A 87 -13.10 2.17 -33.46
C THR A 87 -13.68 0.99 -34.25
N GLU A 88 -13.24 -0.23 -33.94
CA GLU A 88 -13.65 -1.43 -34.68
C GLU A 88 -14.77 -2.20 -33.97
N PRO A 89 -15.83 -2.64 -34.67
CA PRO A 89 -16.93 -3.41 -34.06
C PRO A 89 -16.47 -4.66 -33.32
N ALA A 90 -15.41 -5.33 -33.79
CA ALA A 90 -14.85 -6.50 -33.11
C ALA A 90 -14.28 -6.16 -31.72
N GLN A 91 -13.65 -4.99 -31.58
CA GLN A 91 -13.14 -4.52 -30.29
C GLN A 91 -14.30 -4.19 -29.34
N VAL A 92 -15.36 -3.56 -29.86
CA VAL A 92 -16.57 -3.25 -29.07
C VAL A 92 -17.20 -4.54 -28.54
N ILE A 93 -17.34 -5.58 -29.36
CA ILE A 93 -17.90 -6.88 -28.95
C ILE A 93 -17.09 -7.50 -27.80
N ASP A 94 -15.76 -7.54 -27.96
CA ASP A 94 -14.87 -8.09 -26.94
C ASP A 94 -14.98 -7.33 -25.62
N GLN A 95 -14.96 -6.00 -25.67
CA GLN A 95 -15.08 -5.17 -24.48
C GLN A 95 -16.46 -5.25 -23.84
N VAL A 96 -17.54 -5.36 -24.60
CA VAL A 96 -18.90 -5.57 -24.06
C VAL A 96 -18.97 -6.89 -23.30
N ARG A 97 -18.45 -7.99 -23.86
CA ARG A 97 -18.39 -9.28 -23.18
C ARG A 97 -17.55 -9.23 -21.91
N ARG A 98 -16.43 -8.49 -21.95
CA ARG A 98 -15.56 -8.30 -20.78
C ARG A 98 -16.24 -7.49 -19.68
N ALA A 99 -16.87 -6.37 -20.04
CA ALA A 99 -17.58 -5.49 -19.12
C ALA A 99 -18.76 -6.23 -18.47
N ALA A 100 -19.52 -7.04 -19.22
CA ALA A 100 -20.64 -7.82 -18.68
C ALA A 100 -20.21 -8.84 -17.61
N ARG A 101 -18.98 -9.34 -17.67
CA ARG A 101 -18.39 -10.29 -16.70
C ARG A 101 -17.71 -9.60 -15.52
N SER A 102 -17.61 -8.28 -15.51
CA SER A 102 -16.88 -7.55 -14.46
C SER A 102 -17.54 -7.65 -13.08
N GLY A 103 -18.86 -7.84 -13.01
CA GLY A 103 -19.60 -8.04 -11.76
C GLY A 103 -19.24 -9.32 -10.98
N VAL A 104 -18.60 -10.30 -11.62
CA VAL A 104 -18.11 -11.55 -10.98
C VAL A 104 -16.60 -11.61 -10.86
N SER A 105 -15.90 -10.49 -11.06
CA SER A 105 -14.46 -10.42 -10.83
C SER A 105 -14.13 -10.67 -9.34
N PRO A 106 -12.97 -11.27 -9.01
CA PRO A 106 -12.56 -11.49 -7.62
C PRO A 106 -12.64 -10.21 -6.77
N GLU A 107 -12.30 -9.06 -7.37
CA GLU A 107 -12.37 -7.75 -6.75
C GLU A 107 -13.81 -7.32 -6.44
N ALA A 108 -14.73 -7.45 -7.41
CA ALA A 108 -16.13 -7.10 -7.23
C ALA A 108 -16.84 -8.02 -6.21
N VAL A 109 -16.51 -9.32 -6.20
CA VAL A 109 -17.02 -10.29 -5.22
C VAL A 109 -16.54 -9.95 -3.81
N ALA A 110 -15.25 -9.65 -3.66
CA ALA A 110 -14.67 -9.26 -2.37
C ALA A 110 -15.27 -7.96 -1.84
N TYR A 111 -15.51 -6.98 -2.71
CA TYR A 111 -16.16 -5.72 -2.35
C TYR A 111 -17.62 -5.92 -1.95
N ALA A 112 -18.41 -6.64 -2.75
CA ALA A 112 -19.82 -6.92 -2.46
C ALA A 112 -19.99 -7.64 -1.11
N ALA A 113 -19.21 -8.69 -0.86
CA ALA A 113 -19.23 -9.43 0.41
C ALA A 113 -18.97 -8.52 1.62
N ARG A 114 -18.11 -7.50 1.46
CA ARG A 114 -17.73 -6.56 2.52
C ARG A 114 -18.78 -5.46 2.76
N MET A 115 -19.55 -5.11 1.73
CA MET A 115 -20.74 -4.24 1.85
C MET A 115 -22.00 -5.01 2.29
N GLY A 116 -21.91 -6.32 2.52
CA GLY A 116 -23.06 -7.17 2.82
C GLY A 116 -24.03 -7.31 1.64
N GLN A 117 -23.53 -7.14 0.41
CA GLN A 117 -24.30 -7.25 -0.83
C GLN A 117 -23.88 -8.49 -1.63
N GLU A 118 -24.80 -9.00 -2.44
CA GLU A 118 -24.52 -10.09 -3.39
C GLU A 118 -23.94 -9.52 -4.70
N PRO A 119 -22.89 -10.13 -5.27
CA PRO A 119 -22.30 -9.67 -6.53
C PRO A 119 -23.28 -9.85 -7.70
N ALA A 120 -23.33 -8.88 -8.60
CA ALA A 120 -24.15 -8.95 -9.80
C ALA A 120 -23.58 -9.99 -10.79
N MET A 121 -24.31 -11.09 -11.02
CA MET A 121 -23.84 -12.18 -11.90
C MET A 121 -23.64 -11.75 -13.37
N VAL A 122 -24.43 -10.80 -13.87
CA VAL A 122 -24.28 -10.21 -15.21
C VAL A 122 -24.62 -8.72 -15.12
N VAL A 123 -23.78 -7.89 -15.73
CA VAL A 123 -23.92 -6.42 -15.68
C VAL A 123 -24.37 -5.90 -17.05
N PRO A 124 -25.42 -5.06 -17.12
CA PRO A 124 -25.75 -4.28 -18.32
C PRO A 124 -24.56 -3.43 -18.78
N VAL A 125 -24.39 -3.28 -20.09
CA VAL A 125 -23.23 -2.56 -20.65
C VAL A 125 -23.69 -1.40 -21.52
N ILE A 126 -23.20 -0.19 -21.22
CA ILE A 126 -23.43 1.01 -22.00
C ILE A 126 -22.37 1.10 -23.10
N VAL A 127 -22.81 1.35 -24.34
CA VAL A 127 -21.96 1.73 -25.46
C VAL A 127 -22.36 3.14 -25.89
N GLN A 128 -21.43 4.08 -25.79
CA GLN A 128 -21.72 5.50 -25.97
C GLN A 128 -20.71 6.15 -26.93
N ALA A 129 -21.16 7.09 -27.76
CA ALA A 129 -20.29 7.90 -28.60
C ALA A 129 -19.17 8.55 -27.76
N LEU A 130 -17.92 8.40 -28.20
CA LEU A 130 -16.81 9.04 -27.54
C LEU A 130 -16.78 10.54 -27.89
N VAL A 131 -16.80 11.39 -26.87
CA VAL A 131 -16.63 12.83 -27.04
C VAL A 131 -15.14 13.13 -27.21
N PRO A 132 -14.70 13.77 -28.31
CA PRO A 132 -13.31 14.17 -28.52
C PRO A 132 -12.96 15.40 -27.66
N ALA A 133 -12.91 15.19 -26.34
CA ALA A 133 -12.84 16.27 -25.37
C ALA A 133 -11.54 17.07 -25.46
N GLU A 134 -11.67 18.39 -25.54
CA GLU A 134 -10.58 19.36 -25.36
C GLU A 134 -10.23 19.49 -23.88
N VAL A 135 -11.27 19.48 -23.04
CA VAL A 135 -11.21 19.57 -21.59
C VAL A 135 -12.27 18.63 -21.03
N ALA A 136 -11.92 17.84 -20.04
CA ALA A 136 -12.87 17.01 -19.33
C ALA A 136 -12.55 17.00 -17.84
N GLY A 137 -13.53 16.64 -17.04
CA GLY A 137 -13.45 16.79 -15.62
C GLY A 137 -14.71 16.33 -14.92
N VAL A 138 -14.76 16.64 -13.64
CA VAL A 138 -15.85 16.26 -12.75
C VAL A 138 -16.31 17.46 -11.95
N MET A 139 -17.57 17.45 -11.55
CA MET A 139 -18.11 18.44 -10.64
C MET A 139 -18.96 17.79 -9.55
N PHE A 140 -18.85 18.33 -8.34
CA PHE A 140 -19.72 18.03 -7.22
C PHE A 140 -20.60 19.24 -6.96
N THR A 141 -21.92 19.06 -6.95
CA THR A 141 -22.87 20.18 -6.73
C THR A 141 -22.99 20.61 -5.26
N ARG A 142 -22.27 19.90 -4.38
CA ARG A 142 -22.06 20.21 -2.96
C ARG A 142 -20.64 19.80 -2.61
N HIS A 143 -19.97 20.49 -1.70
CA HIS A 143 -18.60 20.16 -1.34
C HIS A 143 -18.54 18.74 -0.73
N PRO A 144 -17.80 17.79 -1.32
CA PRO A 144 -17.90 16.37 -0.94
C PRO A 144 -17.29 16.06 0.44
N VAL A 145 -16.38 16.93 0.91
CA VAL A 145 -15.75 16.82 2.24
C VAL A 145 -16.49 17.59 3.33
N THR A 146 -16.73 18.88 3.14
CA THR A 146 -17.34 19.75 4.18
C THR A 146 -18.86 19.71 4.19
N GLY A 147 -19.50 19.31 3.08
CA GLY A 147 -20.93 19.43 2.90
C GLY A 147 -21.42 20.87 2.74
N SER A 148 -20.57 21.85 2.47
CA SER A 148 -21.02 23.20 2.13
C SER A 148 -21.78 23.23 0.79
N HIS A 149 -22.64 24.22 0.57
CA HIS A 149 -23.41 24.40 -0.68
C HIS A 149 -22.56 24.86 -1.88
N GLU A 150 -21.24 24.76 -1.77
CA GLU A 150 -20.30 25.16 -2.81
C GLU A 150 -20.19 24.09 -3.88
N VAL A 151 -20.11 24.49 -5.14
CA VAL A 151 -19.85 23.58 -6.25
C VAL A 151 -18.34 23.42 -6.40
N VAL A 152 -17.86 22.19 -6.41
CA VAL A 152 -16.44 21.88 -6.62
C VAL A 152 -16.27 21.32 -8.02
N ILE A 153 -15.33 21.88 -8.80
CA ILE A 153 -15.06 21.47 -10.18
C ILE A 153 -13.60 21.07 -10.28
N GLU A 154 -13.33 19.87 -10.81
CA GLU A 154 -12.00 19.40 -11.17
C GLU A 154 -11.90 19.21 -12.69
N ALA A 155 -10.80 19.61 -13.34
CA ALA A 155 -10.61 19.46 -14.78
C ALA A 155 -9.17 19.24 -15.21
N GLY A 156 -9.00 18.52 -16.32
CA GLY A 156 -7.74 18.32 -17.04
C GLY A 156 -7.93 18.52 -18.55
N ARG A 157 -6.82 18.61 -19.30
CA ARG A 157 -6.87 18.70 -20.77
C ARG A 157 -7.04 17.30 -21.36
N GLY A 158 -7.75 17.20 -22.49
CA GLY A 158 -7.98 15.94 -23.20
C GLY A 158 -9.16 15.12 -22.63
N LEU A 159 -9.13 13.81 -22.86
CA LEU A 159 -10.25 12.87 -22.65
C LEU A 159 -10.69 12.63 -21.19
N GLY A 160 -10.10 13.33 -20.20
CA GLY A 160 -10.52 13.24 -18.79
C GLY A 160 -10.18 11.94 -18.07
N LYS A 161 -9.77 10.89 -18.80
CA LYS A 161 -9.34 9.60 -18.23
C LYS A 161 -8.30 9.76 -17.12
N ASP A 162 -7.32 10.65 -17.31
CA ASP A 162 -6.24 10.82 -16.34
C ASP A 162 -6.74 11.49 -15.04
N VAL A 163 -7.81 12.29 -15.13
CA VAL A 163 -8.48 12.92 -13.97
C VAL A 163 -9.33 11.90 -13.22
N ALA A 164 -10.14 11.12 -13.96
CA ALA A 164 -10.99 10.08 -13.38
C ALA A 164 -10.18 8.93 -12.76
N ASP A 165 -9.09 8.51 -13.43
CA ASP A 165 -8.19 7.46 -12.96
C ASP A 165 -7.24 7.96 -11.85
N GLY A 166 -7.23 9.28 -11.56
CA GLY A 166 -6.38 9.88 -10.53
C GLY A 166 -4.88 9.77 -10.82
N THR A 167 -4.50 9.65 -12.10
CA THR A 167 -3.09 9.54 -12.55
C THR A 167 -2.42 10.90 -12.72
N VAL A 168 -3.21 11.98 -12.77
CA VAL A 168 -2.75 13.37 -12.73
C VAL A 168 -3.44 14.14 -11.62
N THR A 169 -2.81 15.21 -11.15
CA THR A 169 -3.42 16.16 -10.24
C THR A 169 -4.22 17.20 -11.04
N PRO A 170 -5.56 17.22 -10.94
CA PRO A 170 -6.38 18.09 -11.78
C PRO A 170 -6.31 19.56 -11.35
N TRP A 171 -6.87 20.43 -12.20
CA TRP A 171 -7.23 21.79 -11.79
C TRP A 171 -8.51 21.78 -10.99
N ALA A 172 -8.51 22.45 -9.82
CA ALA A 172 -9.66 22.50 -8.93
C ALA A 172 -10.14 23.95 -8.69
N TRP A 173 -11.46 24.11 -8.76
CA TRP A 173 -12.17 25.35 -8.46
C TRP A 173 -13.29 25.07 -7.45
N VAL A 174 -13.51 26.01 -6.55
CA VAL A 174 -14.67 26.06 -5.66
C VAL A 174 -15.50 27.28 -6.07
N VAL A 175 -16.79 27.07 -6.29
CA VAL A 175 -17.74 28.11 -6.71
C VAL A 175 -18.79 28.28 -5.63
N ASP A 176 -18.81 29.47 -5.04
CA ASP A 176 -19.84 29.92 -4.09
C ASP A 176 -20.59 31.12 -4.70
N GLY A 177 -21.78 30.85 -5.25
CA GLY A 177 -22.56 31.83 -6.00
C GLY A 177 -21.78 32.40 -7.20
N HIS A 178 -21.30 33.64 -7.07
CA HIS A 178 -20.52 34.32 -8.10
C HIS A 178 -19.00 34.30 -7.86
N THR A 179 -18.58 33.89 -6.66
CA THR A 179 -17.19 33.82 -6.24
C THR A 179 -16.57 32.54 -6.74
N ILE A 180 -15.40 32.65 -7.38
CA ILE A 180 -14.61 31.50 -7.83
C ILE A 180 -13.29 31.54 -7.08
N THR A 181 -13.04 30.49 -6.31
CA THR A 181 -11.76 30.27 -5.63
C THR A 181 -11.02 29.16 -6.33
N ARG A 182 -9.78 29.41 -6.74
CA ARG A 182 -8.90 28.36 -7.28
C ARG A 182 -8.13 27.74 -6.12
N GLN A 183 -8.14 26.42 -6.01
CA GLN A 183 -7.33 25.77 -4.98
C GLN A 183 -5.85 25.85 -5.36
N ALA A 184 -5.02 26.28 -4.40
CA ALA A 184 -3.58 26.39 -4.58
C ALA A 184 -2.96 25.00 -4.55
N ILE A 185 -2.58 24.51 -5.71
CA ILE A 185 -1.78 23.29 -5.84
C ILE A 185 -0.37 23.76 -6.26
N THR A 186 0.65 23.32 -5.54
CA THR A 186 2.04 23.46 -6.00
C THR A 186 2.12 22.76 -7.36
N ARG A 187 2.49 23.46 -8.43
CA ARG A 187 2.60 22.88 -9.77
C ARG A 187 3.94 23.20 -10.41
N GLN A 188 4.41 22.32 -11.29
CA GLN A 188 5.57 22.62 -12.15
C GLN A 188 5.24 23.75 -13.14
N ALA A 189 6.27 24.50 -13.56
CA ALA A 189 6.14 25.73 -14.35
C ALA A 189 5.44 25.56 -15.72
N SER A 190 5.38 24.34 -16.28
CA SER A 190 4.69 24.03 -17.54
C SER A 190 3.15 23.94 -17.41
N ASP A 191 2.62 23.83 -16.19
CA ASP A 191 1.19 23.64 -15.89
C ASP A 191 0.52 24.89 -15.30
N LEU A 192 0.94 26.08 -15.71
CA LEU A 192 0.44 27.35 -15.13
C LEU A 192 -0.82 27.90 -15.81
N CYS A 193 -1.23 27.36 -16.97
CA CYS A 193 -2.42 27.83 -17.70
C CYS A 193 -3.62 26.91 -17.46
N PRO A 194 -4.67 27.37 -16.74
CA PRO A 194 -5.84 26.55 -16.49
C PRO A 194 -6.54 26.09 -17.77
N PRO A 195 -7.13 24.88 -17.81
CA PRO A 195 -7.86 24.39 -18.96
C PRO A 195 -9.21 25.11 -19.15
N LEU A 196 -9.74 25.74 -18.10
CA LEU A 196 -11.00 26.45 -18.11
C LEU A 196 -10.82 27.94 -17.83
N THR A 197 -11.60 28.76 -18.53
CA THR A 197 -11.83 30.16 -18.19
C THR A 197 -12.85 30.28 -17.05
N ASP A 198 -12.81 31.38 -16.29
CA ASP A 198 -13.81 31.64 -15.24
C ASP A 198 -15.25 31.65 -15.76
N ARG A 199 -15.45 32.04 -17.03
CA ARG A 199 -16.77 31.95 -17.68
C ARG A 199 -17.24 30.50 -17.80
N GLN A 200 -16.36 29.61 -18.28
CA GLN A 200 -16.68 28.17 -18.40
C GLN A 200 -16.91 27.55 -17.02
N VAL A 201 -16.13 27.90 -16.00
CA VAL A 201 -16.33 27.43 -14.62
C VAL A 201 -17.72 27.81 -14.10
N ARG A 202 -18.19 29.05 -14.33
CA ARG A 202 -19.56 29.45 -13.95
C ARG A 202 -20.64 28.70 -14.74
N GLN A 203 -20.42 28.48 -16.03
CA GLN A 203 -21.35 27.73 -16.87
C GLN A 203 -21.49 26.28 -16.40
N LEU A 204 -20.37 25.64 -16.06
CA LEU A 204 -20.35 24.30 -15.47
C LEU A 204 -21.05 24.25 -14.11
N ALA A 205 -20.78 25.21 -13.22
CA ALA A 205 -21.46 25.25 -11.93
C ALA A 205 -22.99 25.41 -12.07
N ALA A 206 -23.44 26.28 -12.99
CA ALA A 206 -24.87 26.44 -13.28
C ALA A 206 -25.48 25.18 -13.91
N LEU A 207 -24.75 24.48 -14.78
CA LEU A 207 -25.15 23.18 -15.34
C LEU A 207 -25.33 22.13 -14.23
N GLY A 208 -24.36 22.02 -13.33
CA GLY A 208 -24.42 21.09 -12.21
C GLY A 208 -25.63 21.34 -11.30
N LEU A 209 -25.90 22.59 -10.94
CA LEU A 209 -27.06 22.94 -10.12
C LEU A 209 -28.40 22.64 -10.83
N ARG A 210 -28.47 22.80 -12.15
CA ARG A 210 -29.64 22.35 -12.93
C ARG A 210 -29.80 20.84 -12.90
N ILE A 211 -28.72 20.07 -13.00
CA ILE A 211 -28.73 18.61 -12.91
C ILE A 211 -29.17 18.16 -11.51
N GLN A 212 -28.64 18.78 -10.45
CA GLN A 212 -29.11 18.56 -9.07
C GLN A 212 -30.61 18.79 -8.94
N ALA A 213 -31.18 19.82 -9.58
CA ALA A 213 -32.62 20.07 -9.53
C ALA A 213 -33.46 18.97 -10.19
N VAL A 214 -32.94 18.31 -11.23
CA VAL A 214 -33.59 17.16 -11.89
C VAL A 214 -33.66 15.95 -10.96
N PHE A 215 -32.57 15.66 -10.25
CA PHE A 215 -32.49 14.50 -9.35
C PHE A 215 -32.99 14.78 -7.93
N GLY A 216 -33.14 16.06 -7.55
CA GLY A 216 -33.61 16.47 -6.22
C GLY A 216 -32.58 16.29 -5.09
N CYS A 217 -31.35 15.88 -5.39
CA CYS A 217 -30.28 15.68 -4.41
C CYS A 217 -28.90 16.04 -5.00
N PRO A 218 -27.88 16.33 -4.15
CA PRO A 218 -26.54 16.67 -4.63
C PRO A 218 -25.93 15.58 -5.52
N GLN A 219 -25.25 16.00 -6.58
CA GLN A 219 -24.73 15.13 -7.63
C GLN A 219 -23.21 15.23 -7.77
N ASP A 220 -22.59 14.09 -8.06
CA ASP A 220 -21.26 13.89 -8.63
C ASP A 220 -21.45 13.67 -10.14
N ILE A 221 -20.85 14.52 -10.98
CA ILE A 221 -21.13 14.62 -12.41
C ILE A 221 -19.82 14.61 -13.20
N GLU A 222 -19.67 13.65 -14.11
CA GLU A 222 -18.61 13.65 -15.12
C GLU A 222 -19.03 14.43 -16.37
N TRP A 223 -18.13 15.26 -16.89
CA TRP A 223 -18.41 16.11 -18.04
C TRP A 223 -17.20 16.26 -18.96
N ALA A 224 -17.48 16.59 -20.23
CA ALA A 224 -16.49 16.92 -21.24
C ALA A 224 -16.91 18.15 -22.05
N ILE A 225 -15.94 18.94 -22.50
CA ILE A 225 -16.13 20.04 -23.44
C ILE A 225 -15.47 19.67 -24.76
N ALA A 226 -16.25 19.71 -25.84
CA ALA A 226 -15.80 19.55 -27.21
C ALA A 226 -16.57 20.52 -28.10
N ASP A 227 -15.85 21.26 -28.97
CA ASP A 227 -16.43 22.21 -29.93
C ASP A 227 -17.36 23.24 -29.28
N GLY A 228 -17.03 23.66 -28.04
CA GLY A 228 -17.80 24.63 -27.27
C GLY A 228 -19.07 24.09 -26.58
N THR A 229 -19.41 22.82 -26.79
CA THR A 229 -20.54 22.12 -26.13
C THR A 229 -20.06 21.40 -24.88
N THR A 230 -20.83 21.47 -23.79
CA THR A 230 -20.57 20.70 -22.57
C THR A 230 -21.44 19.46 -22.55
N TRP A 231 -20.81 18.30 -22.69
CA TRP A 231 -21.43 16.98 -22.65
C TRP A 231 -21.40 16.41 -21.23
N VAL A 232 -22.51 15.88 -20.77
CA VAL A 232 -22.63 15.15 -19.50
C VAL A 232 -22.38 13.67 -19.77
N LEU A 233 -21.36 13.11 -19.13
CA LEU A 233 -20.90 11.74 -19.36
C LEU A 233 -21.43 10.77 -18.32
N GLN A 234 -21.71 11.23 -17.09
CA GLN A 234 -22.26 10.46 -15.98
C GLN A 234 -22.81 11.42 -14.91
N SER A 235 -23.81 10.98 -14.15
CA SER A 235 -24.32 11.69 -12.96
C SER A 235 -24.81 10.68 -11.94
N ARG A 236 -24.43 10.88 -10.67
CA ARG A 236 -24.89 10.08 -9.53
C ARG A 236 -25.02 10.92 -8.27
N PRO A 237 -25.80 10.49 -7.26
CA PRO A 237 -25.82 11.13 -5.96
C PRO A 237 -24.42 11.15 -5.30
N ILE A 238 -24.09 12.24 -4.60
CA ILE A 238 -22.85 12.28 -3.79
C ILE A 238 -23.02 11.35 -2.59
N THR A 239 -22.17 10.33 -2.49
CA THR A 239 -22.00 9.47 -1.31
C THR A 239 -21.29 10.23 -0.20
N ALA A 240 -22.02 11.11 0.49
CA ALA A 240 -21.54 11.75 1.71
C ALA A 240 -22.18 11.05 2.91
N SER A 241 -21.38 10.31 3.66
CA SER A 241 -21.79 9.88 5.00
C SER A 241 -22.07 11.15 5.83
N PRO A 242 -23.26 11.28 6.46
CA PRO A 242 -23.51 12.38 7.38
C PRO A 242 -22.47 12.29 8.49
N ILE A 243 -21.70 13.37 8.66
CA ILE A 243 -20.88 13.74 9.81
C ILE A 243 -20.98 12.68 10.91
N ALA A 244 -20.01 11.76 10.96
CA ALA A 244 -19.79 11.03 12.19
C ALA A 244 -19.50 12.10 13.24
N THR A 245 -20.46 12.27 14.15
CA THR A 245 -20.33 13.09 15.34
C THR A 245 -18.95 12.87 15.90
N THR A 246 -18.21 13.96 16.02
CA THR A 246 -17.00 14.08 16.82
C THR A 246 -17.13 13.18 18.06
N PRO A 247 -16.25 12.18 18.26
CA PRO A 247 -15.95 11.77 19.61
C PRO A 247 -15.45 13.05 20.27
N ASP A 248 -16.22 13.44 21.28
CA ASP A 248 -15.93 14.40 22.33
C ASP A 248 -14.62 15.18 22.16
N THR A 249 -14.74 16.50 22.16
CA THR A 249 -13.67 17.43 22.51
C THR A 249 -13.14 17.10 23.91
N ALA A 250 -12.44 15.98 24.06
CA ALA A 250 -11.53 15.71 25.14
C ALA A 250 -10.35 16.65 24.92
N GLN A 251 -10.48 17.84 25.52
CA GLN A 251 -9.42 18.48 26.27
C GLN A 251 -8.02 18.23 25.67
N ARG A 252 -7.63 19.09 24.72
CA ARG A 252 -6.24 19.17 24.25
C ARG A 252 -5.36 19.58 25.42
N ASP A 253 -4.84 18.60 26.14
CA ASP A 253 -3.66 18.74 26.99
C ASP A 253 -2.50 19.18 26.10
N GLY A 254 -2.25 20.49 25.99
CA GLY A 254 -0.97 21.18 25.76
C GLY A 254 0.13 20.57 24.88
N ARG A 255 -0.13 19.55 24.04
CA ARG A 255 0.87 18.88 23.21
C ARG A 255 1.15 19.74 22.00
N ALA A 256 2.40 20.12 21.85
CA ALA A 256 2.87 20.96 20.75
C ALA A 256 2.57 20.29 19.40
N VAL A 257 1.60 20.83 18.67
CA VAL A 257 1.37 20.51 17.26
C VAL A 257 2.61 21.00 16.50
N GLY A 258 3.35 20.09 15.87
CA GLY A 258 4.62 20.42 15.21
C GLY A 258 4.42 21.10 13.86
N ARG A 259 5.44 21.03 12.99
CA ARG A 259 5.44 21.75 11.72
C ARG A 259 4.57 21.02 10.68
N VAL A 260 3.75 21.77 9.94
CA VAL A 260 3.10 21.28 8.70
C VAL A 260 4.19 20.94 7.69
N VAL A 261 4.26 19.67 7.29
CA VAL A 261 5.31 19.14 6.40
C VAL A 261 4.82 18.89 4.99
N ALA A 262 3.52 18.71 4.80
CA ALA A 262 2.88 18.66 3.50
C ALA A 262 1.46 19.23 3.58
N THR A 263 1.00 19.80 2.47
CA THR A 263 -0.36 20.28 2.26
C THR A 263 -0.85 19.76 0.93
N GLY A 264 -2.13 19.40 0.85
CA GLY A 264 -2.74 18.83 -0.35
C GLY A 264 -4.24 19.08 -0.40
N THR A 265 -4.90 18.44 -1.35
CA THR A 265 -6.35 18.46 -1.52
C THR A 265 -7.02 17.71 -0.36
N PRO A 266 -7.92 18.36 0.41
CA PRO A 266 -8.73 17.69 1.42
C PRO A 266 -9.70 16.75 0.71
N ALA A 267 -9.50 15.43 0.83
CA ALA A 267 -10.20 14.44 0.02
C ALA A 267 -11.25 13.63 0.80
N SER A 268 -11.00 13.44 2.10
CA SER A 268 -11.92 12.77 3.03
C SER A 268 -11.78 13.44 4.41
N PRO A 269 -12.89 13.83 5.07
CA PRO A 269 -12.87 14.62 6.29
C PRO A 269 -12.36 13.83 7.51
N GLY A 270 -12.13 14.55 8.60
CA GLY A 270 -11.72 13.98 9.89
C GLY A 270 -10.23 14.20 10.20
N THR A 271 -9.83 13.77 11.39
CA THR A 271 -8.45 13.84 11.88
C THR A 271 -8.00 12.49 12.41
N ALA A 272 -6.80 12.07 12.05
CA ALA A 272 -6.20 10.84 12.55
C ALA A 272 -4.72 11.05 12.86
N GLU A 273 -4.22 10.27 13.81
CA GLU A 273 -2.82 10.27 14.22
C GLU A 273 -2.28 8.85 14.05
N GLY A 274 -1.05 8.72 13.57
CA GLY A 274 -0.43 7.42 13.39
C GLY A 274 0.99 7.50 12.82
N PHE A 275 1.62 6.33 12.71
CA PHE A 275 2.94 6.21 12.12
C PHE A 275 2.86 6.15 10.61
N VAL A 276 3.71 6.93 9.94
CA VAL A 276 3.87 6.91 8.49
C VAL A 276 4.37 5.55 8.05
N ARG A 277 3.68 4.99 7.05
CA ARG A 277 4.15 3.89 6.22
C ARG A 277 4.17 4.32 4.77
N ILE A 278 5.37 4.43 4.21
CA ILE A 278 5.62 4.71 2.80
C ILE A 278 5.54 3.40 2.03
N VAL A 279 4.62 3.32 1.07
CA VAL A 279 4.39 2.16 0.22
C VAL A 279 4.63 2.57 -1.22
N HIS A 280 5.66 2.02 -1.86
CA HIS A 280 6.00 2.31 -3.26
C HIS A 280 5.25 1.41 -4.23
N GLY A 281 4.87 0.21 -3.79
CA GLY A 281 4.20 -0.78 -4.62
C GLY A 281 3.80 -2.02 -3.84
N PHE A 282 3.43 -3.08 -4.56
CA PHE A 282 2.92 -4.32 -3.98
C PHE A 282 3.90 -5.02 -3.04
N ASP A 283 5.21 -4.91 -3.30
CA ASP A 283 6.25 -5.54 -2.46
C ASP A 283 6.27 -4.98 -1.03
N ASP A 284 5.78 -3.76 -0.83
CA ASP A 284 5.70 -3.12 0.48
C ASP A 284 4.42 -3.47 1.26
N PHE A 285 3.45 -4.18 0.66
CA PHE A 285 2.14 -4.43 1.29
C PHE A 285 2.27 -5.22 2.60
N ALA A 286 3.22 -6.17 2.66
CA ALA A 286 3.45 -6.98 3.84
C ALA A 286 4.00 -6.17 5.03
N ARG A 287 4.59 -5.00 4.76
CA ARG A 287 5.16 -4.10 5.77
C ARG A 287 4.09 -3.19 6.41
N PHE A 288 2.91 -3.10 5.80
CA PHE A 288 1.84 -2.21 6.25
C PHE A 288 1.08 -2.82 7.44
N GLU A 289 1.03 -2.08 8.54
CA GLU A 289 0.31 -2.48 9.74
C GLU A 289 -1.00 -1.72 9.94
N ALA A 290 -1.93 -2.33 10.68
CA ALA A 290 -3.22 -1.70 10.94
C ALA A 290 -3.02 -0.47 11.86
N GLY A 291 -3.71 0.63 11.53
CA GLY A 291 -3.58 1.90 12.23
C GLY A 291 -2.42 2.79 11.78
N GLU A 292 -1.61 2.35 10.79
CA GLU A 292 -0.60 3.22 10.18
C GLU A 292 -1.24 4.24 9.21
N VAL A 293 -0.53 5.35 8.98
CA VAL A 293 -0.86 6.33 7.95
C VAL A 293 -0.22 5.89 6.65
N LEU A 294 -1.04 5.52 5.66
CA LEU A 294 -0.58 5.10 4.35
C LEU A 294 -0.10 6.32 3.56
N VAL A 295 1.18 6.34 3.19
CA VAL A 295 1.77 7.38 2.33
C VAL A 295 2.25 6.71 1.05
N CYS A 296 1.74 7.16 -0.11
CA CYS A 296 2.15 6.60 -1.39
C CYS A 296 2.05 7.63 -2.52
N ARG A 297 2.48 7.24 -3.73
CA ARG A 297 2.41 8.16 -4.87
C ARG A 297 0.99 8.27 -5.40
N THR A 298 0.33 7.13 -5.59
CA THR A 298 -1.07 6.97 -5.98
C THR A 298 -1.54 5.57 -5.56
N THR A 299 -2.83 5.30 -5.64
CA THR A 299 -3.43 4.00 -5.28
C THR A 299 -4.21 3.43 -6.45
N SER A 300 -4.41 2.12 -6.46
CA SER A 300 -5.33 1.41 -7.36
C SER A 300 -6.29 0.52 -6.56
N PRO A 301 -7.34 -0.05 -7.17
CA PRO A 301 -8.29 -0.95 -6.48
C PRO A 301 -7.64 -2.06 -5.64
N ALA A 302 -6.48 -2.57 -6.06
CA ALA A 302 -5.73 -3.59 -5.32
C ALA A 302 -5.23 -3.13 -3.93
N TRP A 303 -5.22 -1.82 -3.65
CA TRP A 303 -4.79 -1.21 -2.39
C TRP A 303 -5.94 -1.10 -1.37
N THR A 304 -7.17 -1.41 -1.76
CA THR A 304 -8.35 -1.38 -0.88
C THR A 304 -8.15 -2.11 0.46
N PRO A 305 -7.50 -3.29 0.52
CA PRO A 305 -7.24 -3.97 1.79
C PRO A 305 -6.32 -3.19 2.75
N LEU A 306 -5.41 -2.35 2.25
CA LEU A 306 -4.56 -1.49 3.07
C LEU A 306 -5.36 -0.29 3.58
N LEU A 307 -6.12 0.38 2.70
CA LEU A 307 -6.99 1.50 3.06
C LEU A 307 -8.00 1.10 4.15
N ALA A 308 -8.53 -0.12 4.07
CA ALA A 308 -9.43 -0.71 5.06
C ALA A 308 -8.84 -0.81 6.48
N ARG A 309 -7.52 -0.79 6.61
CA ARG A 309 -6.78 -0.95 7.87
C ARG A 309 -6.03 0.33 8.27
N ALA A 310 -5.99 1.33 7.40
CA ALA A 310 -5.23 2.56 7.61
C ALA A 310 -5.93 3.49 8.59
N ALA A 311 -5.16 4.25 9.37
CA ALA A 311 -5.71 5.35 10.17
C ALA A 311 -6.03 6.58 9.29
N ALA A 312 -5.23 6.81 8.25
CA ALA A 312 -5.42 7.84 7.24
C ALA A 312 -4.62 7.51 5.98
N VAL A 313 -4.91 8.21 4.87
CA VAL A 313 -4.16 8.10 3.62
C VAL A 313 -3.64 9.45 3.14
N VAL A 314 -2.39 9.46 2.66
CA VAL A 314 -1.76 10.60 2.01
C VAL A 314 -1.22 10.14 0.65
N THR A 315 -1.56 10.85 -0.43
CA THR A 315 -0.96 10.59 -1.75
C THR A 315 -0.32 11.82 -2.37
N GLU A 316 0.76 11.62 -3.13
CA GLU A 316 1.40 12.71 -3.87
C GLU A 316 0.62 13.15 -5.11
N ILE A 317 -0.17 12.25 -5.70
CA ILE A 317 -0.97 12.48 -6.90
C ILE A 317 -2.43 12.11 -6.62
N GLY A 318 -3.35 12.88 -7.17
CA GLY A 318 -4.79 12.57 -7.21
C GLY A 318 -5.68 13.77 -6.88
N GLY A 319 -6.92 13.74 -7.37
CA GLY A 319 -7.97 14.69 -7.04
C GLY A 319 -9.06 14.07 -6.17
N LEU A 320 -10.20 14.75 -6.02
CA LEU A 320 -11.35 14.31 -5.23
C LEU A 320 -11.98 12.99 -5.71
N LEU A 321 -11.69 12.60 -6.96
CA LEU A 321 -12.11 11.34 -7.55
C LEU A 321 -11.08 10.23 -7.57
N ALA A 322 -9.84 10.49 -7.16
CA ALA A 322 -8.85 9.44 -7.14
C ALA A 322 -9.34 8.28 -6.26
N HIS A 323 -8.94 7.06 -6.62
CA HIS A 323 -9.33 5.85 -5.89
C HIS A 323 -9.19 5.99 -4.37
N ALA A 324 -8.07 6.56 -3.90
CA ALA A 324 -7.84 6.83 -2.48
C ALA A 324 -8.89 7.75 -1.85
N ALA A 325 -9.35 8.79 -2.57
CA ALA A 325 -10.35 9.74 -2.08
C ALA A 325 -11.71 9.07 -1.87
N ILE A 326 -12.15 8.29 -2.86
CA ILE A 326 -13.46 7.65 -2.83
C ILE A 326 -13.50 6.60 -1.72
N VAL A 327 -12.53 5.68 -1.70
CA VAL A 327 -12.47 4.60 -0.72
C VAL A 327 -12.26 5.16 0.69
N ALA A 328 -11.49 6.23 0.87
CA ALA A 328 -11.32 6.86 2.17
C ALA A 328 -12.62 7.44 2.72
N ARG A 329 -13.46 8.04 1.88
CA ARG A 329 -14.79 8.54 2.29
C ARG A 329 -15.72 7.40 2.68
N GLU A 330 -15.69 6.31 1.92
CA GLU A 330 -16.49 5.10 2.21
C GLU A 330 -16.08 4.43 3.51
N PHE A 331 -14.78 4.36 3.79
CA PHE A 331 -14.25 3.81 5.05
C PHE A 331 -14.25 4.82 6.21
N GLY A 332 -14.59 6.08 5.96
CA GLY A 332 -14.60 7.13 6.98
C GLY A 332 -13.22 7.46 7.55
N ILE A 333 -12.15 7.27 6.77
CA ILE A 333 -10.78 7.62 7.19
C ILE A 333 -10.36 8.97 6.58
N PRO A 334 -9.56 9.80 7.28
CA PRO A 334 -9.07 11.07 6.75
C PRO A 334 -8.14 10.87 5.55
N ALA A 335 -8.24 11.76 4.56
CA ALA A 335 -7.41 11.68 3.36
C ALA A 335 -6.91 13.05 2.87
N VAL A 336 -5.60 13.12 2.55
CA VAL A 336 -4.95 14.28 1.93
C VAL A 336 -4.26 13.84 0.64
N LEU A 337 -4.76 14.28 -0.50
CA LEU A 337 -4.23 13.92 -1.83
C LEU A 337 -3.46 15.08 -2.43
N ALA A 338 -2.77 14.86 -3.56
CA ALA A 338 -1.96 15.90 -4.19
C ALA A 338 -0.95 16.57 -3.23
N ALA A 339 -0.51 15.84 -2.20
CA ALA A 339 0.48 16.31 -1.25
C ALA A 339 1.87 16.15 -1.87
N GLU A 340 2.23 17.06 -2.78
CA GLU A 340 3.48 16.95 -3.53
C GLU A 340 4.69 16.78 -2.60
N LYS A 341 5.56 15.82 -2.96
CA LYS A 341 6.77 15.47 -2.20
C LYS A 341 6.51 14.88 -0.82
N ALA A 342 5.28 14.49 -0.48
CA ALA A 342 4.98 13.84 0.81
C ALA A 342 5.87 12.61 1.06
N MET A 343 6.16 11.80 0.04
CA MET A 343 7.01 10.61 0.20
C MET A 343 8.48 10.97 0.46
N GLY A 344 8.94 12.16 0.07
CA GLY A 344 10.29 12.66 0.36
C GLY A 344 10.37 13.54 1.61
N ALA A 345 9.26 14.17 2.01
CA ALA A 345 9.18 15.02 3.19
C ALA A 345 8.90 14.24 4.48
N LEU A 346 8.33 13.04 4.34
CA LEU A 346 8.04 12.11 5.43
C LEU A 346 9.04 10.95 5.42
N THR A 347 9.18 10.28 6.55
CA THR A 347 9.98 9.06 6.69
C THR A 347 9.15 7.95 7.32
N ASP A 348 9.40 6.68 6.93
CA ASP A 348 8.80 5.53 7.60
C ASP A 348 8.95 5.59 9.13
N GLY A 349 7.89 5.22 9.84
CA GLY A 349 7.84 5.24 11.31
C GLY A 349 7.74 6.63 11.95
N GLN A 350 7.68 7.70 11.15
CA GLN A 350 7.45 9.05 11.65
C GLN A 350 6.01 9.21 12.12
N HIS A 351 5.80 9.75 13.32
CA HIS A 351 4.45 10.03 13.79
C HIS A 351 3.93 11.34 13.23
N VAL A 352 2.72 11.30 12.68
CA VAL A 352 2.06 12.43 12.04
C VAL A 352 0.61 12.52 12.44
N VAL A 353 0.10 13.75 12.41
CA VAL A 353 -1.33 14.06 12.49
C VAL A 353 -1.78 14.47 11.10
N ILE A 354 -2.81 13.80 10.61
CA ILE A 354 -3.46 14.07 9.33
C ILE A 354 -4.78 14.78 9.61
N ASP A 355 -4.95 15.96 9.04
CA ASP A 355 -6.23 16.65 8.99
C ASP A 355 -6.74 16.61 7.55
N GLY A 356 -7.65 15.68 7.30
CA GLY A 356 -8.26 15.47 5.99
C GLY A 356 -9.29 16.55 5.62
N THR A 357 -9.70 17.38 6.59
CA THR A 357 -10.61 18.52 6.36
C THR A 357 -9.82 19.75 5.92
N ALA A 358 -8.70 20.02 6.60
CA ALA A 358 -7.81 21.13 6.26
C ALA A 358 -6.84 20.80 5.12
N GLY A 359 -6.66 19.52 4.78
CA GLY A 359 -5.72 19.08 3.76
C GLY A 359 -4.26 19.18 4.23
N THR A 360 -3.98 18.95 5.52
CA THR A 360 -2.65 19.16 6.11
C THR A 360 -2.07 17.91 6.74
N VAL A 361 -0.76 17.74 6.59
CA VAL A 361 0.05 16.71 7.26
C VAL A 361 1.00 17.41 8.21
N THR A 362 0.86 17.15 9.50
CA THR A 362 1.62 17.80 10.56
C THR A 362 2.45 16.79 11.32
N THR A 363 3.73 17.12 11.53
CA THR A 363 4.58 16.27 12.37
C THR A 363 4.27 16.51 13.84
N THR A 364 4.26 15.46 14.64
CA THR A 364 4.26 15.59 16.10
C THR A 364 5.70 15.50 16.61
N PRO A 365 6.15 16.39 17.52
CA PRO A 365 7.44 16.26 18.15
C PRO A 365 7.51 14.95 18.96
N SER A 366 8.65 14.27 18.90
CA SER A 366 9.12 13.30 19.91
C SER A 366 8.43 11.92 20.01
N ILE A 367 7.72 11.44 18.99
CA ILE A 367 7.40 10.00 18.86
C ILE A 367 7.83 9.55 17.45
N ARG A 368 8.90 8.76 17.37
CA ARG A 368 9.20 7.95 16.18
C ARG A 368 9.04 6.51 16.61
N ARG A 369 8.29 5.72 15.83
CA ARG A 369 8.30 4.28 16.00
C ARG A 369 9.71 3.81 15.63
N ALA A 370 10.40 3.15 16.56
CA ALA A 370 11.61 2.42 16.23
C ALA A 370 11.21 1.40 15.16
N MET A 371 11.76 1.55 13.96
CA MET A 371 11.50 0.69 12.83
C MET A 371 12.82 0.02 12.45
N ASN A 372 12.74 -1.30 12.35
CA ASN A 372 13.83 -2.24 12.14
C ASN A 372 14.70 -1.79 10.96
N HIS A 373 15.96 -1.45 11.22
CA HIS A 373 16.93 -1.20 10.17
C HIS A 373 17.31 -2.52 9.49
N THR A 374 17.04 -2.64 8.20
CA THR A 374 17.50 -3.76 7.39
C THR A 374 18.96 -3.54 7.01
N SER A 375 19.84 -4.43 7.50
CA SER A 375 21.25 -4.37 7.16
C SER A 375 21.50 -4.54 5.66
N PRO A 376 22.43 -3.78 5.05
CA PRO A 376 22.78 -3.93 3.64
C PRO A 376 23.18 -5.38 3.28
N PRO A 377 22.86 -5.89 2.08
CA PRO A 377 23.16 -7.27 1.68
C PRO A 377 24.62 -7.69 1.86
N ASN A 378 25.57 -6.82 1.50
CA ASN A 378 27.00 -7.08 1.66
C ASN A 378 27.41 -7.24 3.13
N VAL A 379 26.82 -6.47 4.04
CA VAL A 379 27.03 -6.59 5.49
C VAL A 379 26.49 -7.93 5.97
N ARG A 380 25.25 -8.27 5.57
CA ARG A 380 24.60 -9.54 5.96
C ARG A 380 25.36 -10.76 5.49
N VAL A 381 25.84 -10.79 4.24
CA VAL A 381 26.60 -11.92 3.69
C VAL A 381 27.93 -12.09 4.41
N LEU A 382 28.71 -11.02 4.56
CA LEU A 382 30.00 -11.09 5.25
C LEU A 382 29.83 -11.50 6.73
N HIS A 383 28.79 -10.99 7.38
CA HIS A 383 28.45 -11.33 8.75
C HIS A 383 27.94 -12.78 8.90
N ALA A 384 27.17 -13.29 7.94
CA ALA A 384 26.75 -14.69 7.93
C ALA A 384 27.95 -15.65 7.85
N VAL A 385 28.97 -15.33 7.04
CA VAL A 385 30.22 -16.10 7.01
C VAL A 385 30.92 -16.05 8.37
N ARG A 386 30.86 -14.91 9.08
CA ARG A 386 31.40 -14.79 10.44
C ARG A 386 30.70 -15.70 11.43
N THR A 387 29.38 -15.55 11.57
CA THR A 387 28.60 -16.25 12.60
C THR A 387 28.62 -17.75 12.36
N GLN A 388 28.66 -18.18 11.10
CA GLN A 388 28.72 -19.60 10.74
C GLN A 388 30.14 -20.20 10.77
N GLY A 389 31.18 -19.36 10.74
CA GLY A 389 32.60 -19.71 10.77
C GLY A 389 33.13 -20.35 9.48
N TYR A 390 32.50 -21.44 9.05
CA TYR A 390 32.72 -22.13 7.78
C TYR A 390 31.39 -22.60 7.21
N ALA A 391 31.03 -22.16 6.01
CA ALA A 391 29.75 -22.48 5.39
C ALA A 391 29.81 -22.51 3.86
N ASP A 392 29.03 -23.40 3.25
CA ASP A 392 28.81 -23.41 1.81
C ASP A 392 27.82 -22.31 1.38
N LEU A 393 27.69 -22.13 0.06
CA LEU A 393 26.80 -21.13 -0.53
C LEU A 393 25.34 -21.33 -0.11
N ALA A 394 24.85 -22.56 -0.12
CA ALA A 394 23.46 -22.89 0.19
C ALA A 394 23.11 -22.53 1.64
N ARG A 395 24.02 -22.81 2.58
CA ARG A 395 23.87 -22.50 4.00
C ARG A 395 23.91 -20.99 4.28
N ILE A 396 24.79 -20.26 3.61
CA ILE A 396 24.86 -18.79 3.73
C ILE A 396 23.58 -18.16 3.16
N SER A 397 23.18 -18.59 1.95
CA SER A 397 21.96 -18.19 1.27
C SER A 397 20.70 -18.37 2.12
N ALA A 398 20.54 -19.57 2.70
CA ALA A 398 19.44 -19.87 3.61
C ALA A 398 19.44 -18.98 4.86
N HIS A 399 20.62 -18.66 5.41
CA HIS A 399 20.76 -17.81 6.59
C HIS A 399 20.38 -16.35 6.33
N VAL A 400 20.84 -15.77 5.21
CA VAL A 400 20.51 -14.38 4.85
C VAL A 400 19.16 -14.23 4.15
N ARG A 401 18.52 -15.35 3.78
CA ARG A 401 17.24 -15.40 3.03
C ARG A 401 17.30 -14.65 1.70
N GLN A 402 18.36 -14.89 0.92
CA GLN A 402 18.56 -14.30 -0.41
C GLN A 402 18.86 -15.38 -1.45
N PRO A 403 18.61 -15.16 -2.76
CA PRO A 403 18.94 -16.12 -3.80
C PRO A 403 20.44 -16.42 -3.86
N GLU A 404 20.80 -17.70 -4.08
CA GLU A 404 22.21 -18.13 -4.16
C GLU A 404 23.03 -17.36 -5.20
N GLY A 405 22.42 -16.96 -6.32
CA GLY A 405 23.10 -16.17 -7.35
C GLY A 405 23.58 -14.81 -6.84
N GLU A 406 22.74 -14.08 -6.10
CA GLU A 406 23.09 -12.79 -5.52
C GLU A 406 24.14 -12.94 -4.41
N VAL A 407 23.95 -13.92 -3.54
CA VAL A 407 24.90 -14.20 -2.44
C VAL A 407 26.27 -14.57 -3.01
N ASN A 408 26.32 -15.35 -4.08
CA ASN A 408 27.56 -15.74 -4.74
C ASN A 408 28.30 -14.53 -5.33
N GLU A 409 27.60 -13.53 -5.89
CA GLU A 409 28.24 -12.29 -6.35
C GLU A 409 28.92 -11.53 -5.20
N TYR A 410 28.25 -11.42 -4.04
CA TYR A 410 28.85 -10.80 -2.86
C TYR A 410 30.05 -11.58 -2.32
N LEU A 411 29.98 -12.91 -2.29
CA LEU A 411 31.08 -13.77 -1.84
C LEU A 411 32.30 -13.64 -2.78
N LEU A 412 32.10 -13.73 -4.09
CA LEU A 412 33.18 -13.53 -5.07
C LEU A 412 33.80 -12.14 -4.97
N SER A 413 32.98 -11.10 -4.77
CA SER A 413 33.47 -9.75 -4.52
C SER A 413 34.30 -9.69 -3.23
N ALA A 414 33.81 -10.24 -2.13
CA ALA A 414 34.54 -10.26 -0.86
C ALA A 414 35.86 -11.06 -0.93
N GLU A 415 35.89 -12.16 -1.69
CA GLU A 415 37.09 -12.94 -1.96
C GLU A 415 38.11 -12.14 -2.76
N ALA A 416 37.68 -11.41 -3.79
CA ALA A 416 38.55 -10.56 -4.60
C ALA A 416 39.20 -9.43 -3.76
N HIS A 417 38.54 -8.98 -2.71
CA HIS A 417 39.09 -8.02 -1.75
C HIS A 417 39.93 -8.67 -0.62
N GLY A 418 40.04 -10.00 -0.62
CA GLY A 418 40.76 -10.78 0.39
C GLY A 418 40.08 -10.84 1.74
N TRP A 419 38.77 -10.56 1.83
CA TRP A 419 38.01 -10.57 3.08
C TRP A 419 37.51 -11.98 3.45
N ILE A 420 37.22 -12.81 2.46
CA ILE A 420 36.90 -14.21 2.66
C ILE A 420 37.81 -15.09 1.81
N ALA A 421 37.90 -16.35 2.18
CA ALA A 421 38.60 -17.37 1.40
C ALA A 421 37.69 -18.58 1.21
N TYR A 422 37.66 -19.09 -0.03
CA TYR A 422 37.06 -20.39 -0.32
C TYR A 422 38.07 -21.51 -0.10
N THR A 423 37.69 -22.55 0.64
CA THR A 423 38.47 -23.77 0.78
C THR A 423 37.61 -24.97 0.44
N SER A 424 38.14 -25.89 -0.37
CA SER A 424 37.48 -27.15 -0.72
C SER A 424 38.33 -28.35 -0.35
N TYR A 425 37.72 -29.36 0.27
CA TYR A 425 38.35 -30.63 0.58
C TYR A 425 37.40 -31.80 0.27
N ALA A 426 37.88 -32.80 -0.48
CA ALA A 426 37.16 -34.03 -0.79
C ALA A 426 35.76 -33.85 -1.43
N GLY A 427 35.51 -32.72 -2.11
CA GLY A 427 34.22 -32.43 -2.78
C GLY A 427 33.31 -31.49 -2.00
N ASP A 428 33.61 -31.24 -0.72
CA ASP A 428 32.91 -30.26 0.11
C ASP A 428 33.74 -28.97 0.19
N GLY A 429 33.15 -27.84 -0.20
CA GLY A 429 33.82 -26.55 -0.15
C GLY A 429 32.95 -25.47 0.48
N GLY A 430 33.62 -24.53 1.12
CA GLY A 430 32.96 -23.50 1.91
C GLY A 430 33.84 -22.27 2.09
N TRP A 431 33.19 -21.23 2.57
CA TRP A 431 33.73 -19.89 2.78
C TRP A 431 34.05 -19.68 4.25
N SER A 432 35.16 -18.99 4.51
CA SER A 432 35.55 -18.53 5.84
C SER A 432 36.14 -17.12 5.77
N LEU A 433 36.05 -16.36 6.87
CA LEU A 433 36.64 -15.03 6.95
C LEU A 433 38.17 -15.09 7.10
N THR A 434 38.86 -14.18 6.42
CA THR A 434 40.25 -13.84 6.72
C THR A 434 40.31 -12.85 7.90
N GLU A 435 41.49 -12.62 8.46
CA GLU A 435 41.67 -11.57 9.49
C GLU A 435 41.29 -10.18 8.95
N ALA A 436 41.66 -9.87 7.70
CA ALA A 436 41.28 -8.61 7.06
C ALA A 436 39.76 -8.48 6.88
N GLY A 437 39.07 -9.59 6.62
CA GLY A 437 37.61 -9.63 6.54
C GLY A 437 36.93 -9.44 7.89
N LYS A 438 37.46 -10.01 8.97
CA LYS A 438 36.96 -9.80 10.33
C LYS A 438 37.01 -8.31 10.69
N ASP A 439 38.17 -7.69 10.50
CA ASP A 439 38.37 -6.26 10.75
C ASP A 439 37.44 -5.38 9.90
N HIS A 440 37.21 -5.76 8.63
CA HIS A 440 36.31 -5.02 7.75
C HIS A 440 34.85 -5.17 8.18
N GLY A 441 34.41 -6.39 8.48
CA GLY A 441 33.06 -6.67 8.95
C GLY A 441 32.73 -5.94 10.25
N GLU A 442 33.64 -5.93 11.22
CA GLU A 442 33.47 -5.20 12.48
C GLU A 442 33.32 -3.70 12.26
N ARG A 443 34.10 -3.10 11.34
CA ARG A 443 33.91 -1.69 10.98
C ARG A 443 32.56 -1.40 10.35
N LEU A 444 32.06 -2.30 9.50
CA LEU A 444 30.74 -2.16 8.88
C LEU A 444 29.61 -2.25 9.91
N LEU A 445 29.67 -3.23 10.80
CA LEU A 445 28.68 -3.43 11.87
C LEU A 445 28.68 -2.26 12.87
N ALA A 446 29.86 -1.78 13.26
CA ALA A 446 29.97 -0.62 14.15
C ALA A 446 29.41 0.65 13.49
N ALA A 447 29.75 0.90 12.23
CA ALA A 447 29.22 2.04 11.47
C ALA A 447 27.69 1.95 11.32
N GLU A 448 27.15 0.76 11.08
CA GLU A 448 25.71 0.53 11.03
C GLU A 448 25.04 0.81 12.38
N LEU A 449 25.56 0.23 13.46
CA LEU A 449 25.06 0.41 14.83
C LEU A 449 25.02 1.89 15.24
N ASP A 450 26.07 2.63 14.89
CA ASP A 450 26.17 4.06 15.16
C ASP A 450 25.19 4.87 14.30
N ALA A 451 25.03 4.50 13.02
CA ALA A 451 24.09 5.16 12.11
C ALA A 451 22.63 5.02 12.56
N VAL A 452 22.26 3.89 13.15
CA VAL A 452 20.91 3.68 13.69
C VAL A 452 20.74 4.19 15.12
N GLY A 453 21.81 4.65 15.78
CA GLY A 453 21.80 5.16 17.14
C GLY A 453 21.42 4.11 18.19
N ALA A 454 21.65 2.82 17.92
CA ALA A 454 21.18 1.72 18.76
C ALA A 454 22.24 1.17 19.73
N ARG A 455 23.44 1.75 19.77
CA ARG A 455 24.57 1.26 20.59
C ARG A 455 24.20 0.99 22.04
N ALA A 456 23.64 1.98 22.74
CA ALA A 456 23.25 1.82 24.15
C ALA A 456 22.18 0.73 24.37
N ALA A 457 21.27 0.54 23.40
CA ALA A 457 20.25 -0.50 23.49
C ALA A 457 20.86 -1.90 23.31
N VAL A 458 21.77 -2.07 22.35
CA VAL A 458 22.47 -3.34 22.11
C VAL A 458 23.42 -3.67 23.28
N GLU A 459 24.11 -2.67 23.85
CA GLU A 459 24.94 -2.85 25.05
C GLU A 459 24.10 -3.35 26.25
N ALA A 460 22.96 -2.71 26.51
CA ALA A 460 22.05 -3.14 27.58
C ALA A 460 21.50 -4.55 27.35
N VAL A 461 21.16 -4.91 26.10
CA VAL A 461 20.76 -6.29 25.78
C VAL A 461 21.90 -7.27 25.97
N HIS A 462 23.12 -6.92 25.57
CA HIS A 462 24.29 -7.78 25.74
C HIS A 462 24.58 -8.04 27.23
N GLU A 463 24.48 -7.03 28.09
CA GLU A 463 24.60 -7.19 29.55
C GLU A 463 23.58 -8.19 30.10
N ASP A 464 22.30 -8.06 29.71
CA ASP A 464 21.25 -9.00 30.11
C ASP A 464 21.54 -10.42 29.58
N PHE A 465 21.99 -10.51 28.33
CA PHE A 465 22.32 -11.76 27.63
C PHE A 465 23.45 -12.53 28.31
N LEU A 466 24.48 -11.86 28.86
CA LEU A 466 25.63 -12.52 29.49
C LEU A 466 25.22 -13.42 30.66
N SER A 467 24.20 -13.03 31.43
CA SER A 467 23.68 -13.84 32.53
C SER A 467 23.08 -15.17 32.05
N LEU A 468 22.34 -15.13 30.94
CA LEU A 468 21.76 -16.31 30.29
C LEU A 468 22.83 -17.13 29.58
N ASN A 469 23.81 -16.47 28.97
CA ASN A 469 24.91 -17.11 28.28
C ASN A 469 25.72 -17.99 29.23
N ALA A 470 25.95 -17.57 30.47
CA ALA A 470 26.60 -18.41 31.47
C ALA A 470 25.85 -19.73 31.70
N VAL A 471 24.51 -19.68 31.77
CA VAL A 471 23.65 -20.87 31.95
C VAL A 471 23.73 -21.80 30.73
N VAL A 472 23.50 -21.26 29.52
CA VAL A 472 23.49 -22.05 28.28
C VAL A 472 24.86 -22.63 27.99
N ALA A 473 25.92 -21.83 28.08
CA ALA A 473 27.29 -22.29 27.84
C ALA A 473 27.67 -23.43 28.82
N THR A 474 27.29 -23.32 30.09
CA THR A 474 27.55 -24.37 31.09
C THR A 474 26.79 -25.65 30.76
N ALA A 475 25.50 -25.55 30.43
CA ALA A 475 24.67 -26.71 30.09
C ALA A 475 25.17 -27.43 28.82
N CYS A 476 25.46 -26.69 27.75
CA CYS A 476 25.97 -27.26 26.50
C CYS A 476 27.39 -27.83 26.66
N SER A 477 28.29 -27.17 27.41
CA SER A 477 29.64 -27.70 27.66
C SER A 477 29.60 -28.99 28.48
N ALA A 478 28.76 -29.05 29.52
CA ALA A 478 28.57 -30.25 30.31
C ALA A 478 28.01 -31.41 29.46
N TRP A 479 27.08 -31.10 28.54
CA TRP A 479 26.55 -32.08 27.59
C TRP A 479 27.64 -32.60 26.63
N GLN A 480 28.41 -31.71 26.00
CA GLN A 480 29.52 -32.10 25.09
C GLN A 480 30.56 -32.98 25.77
N LEU A 481 30.96 -32.63 27.01
CA LEU A 481 31.90 -33.45 27.78
C LEU A 481 31.32 -34.83 28.08
N ALA A 482 30.02 -34.89 28.42
CA ALA A 482 29.34 -36.15 28.67
C ALA A 482 29.24 -37.03 27.42
N GLU A 483 28.99 -36.45 26.24
CA GLU A 483 29.00 -37.15 24.94
C GLU A 483 30.38 -37.76 24.62
N LEU A 484 31.46 -37.10 25.05
CA LEU A 484 32.83 -37.58 24.92
C LEU A 484 33.25 -38.56 26.03
N GLY A 485 32.38 -38.85 27.00
CA GLY A 485 32.69 -39.70 28.15
C GLY A 485 33.66 -39.07 29.16
N ILE A 486 33.75 -37.73 29.18
CA ILE A 486 34.66 -36.96 30.03
C ILE A 486 33.88 -36.33 31.19
N GLY A 487 34.33 -36.56 32.43
CA GLY A 487 33.74 -35.96 33.64
C GLY A 487 33.05 -36.97 34.58
N ALA A 488 32.88 -36.61 35.86
CA ALA A 488 32.28 -37.49 36.89
C ALA A 488 30.74 -37.40 36.96
N HIS A 489 30.17 -36.35 36.37
CA HIS A 489 28.73 -36.11 36.34
C HIS A 489 28.26 -35.98 34.89
N HIS A 490 27.34 -36.86 34.49
CA HIS A 490 26.69 -36.82 33.19
C HIS A 490 25.28 -36.24 33.38
N PRO A 491 24.97 -35.06 32.84
CA PRO A 491 23.62 -34.52 32.94
C PRO A 491 22.64 -35.42 32.17
N THR A 492 21.42 -35.56 32.68
CA THR A 492 20.37 -36.23 31.92
C THR A 492 19.85 -35.31 30.82
N LEU A 493 19.31 -35.87 29.73
CA LEU A 493 18.72 -35.09 28.65
C LEU A 493 17.58 -34.20 29.18
N SER A 494 16.72 -34.76 30.03
CA SER A 494 15.61 -34.01 30.66
C SER A 494 16.09 -32.86 31.54
N ASP A 495 17.17 -33.04 32.31
CA ASP A 495 17.74 -31.96 33.13
C ASP A 495 18.37 -30.87 32.27
N THR A 496 19.02 -31.24 31.17
CA THR A 496 19.62 -30.30 30.23
C THR A 496 18.55 -29.47 29.53
N ILE A 497 17.50 -30.11 28.99
CA ILE A 497 16.36 -29.42 28.36
C ILE A 497 15.71 -28.45 29.35
N ARG A 498 15.40 -28.91 30.58
CA ARG A 498 14.83 -28.06 31.63
C ARG A 498 15.71 -26.85 31.98
N THR A 499 17.04 -27.00 31.91
CA THR A 499 17.96 -25.88 32.13
C THR A 499 17.92 -24.86 31.00
N LEU A 500 17.65 -25.29 29.76
CA LEU A 500 17.58 -24.43 28.57
C LEU A 500 16.22 -23.76 28.35
N GLU A 501 15.14 -24.25 28.98
CA GLU A 501 13.79 -23.66 28.88
C GLU A 501 13.72 -22.21 29.37
N GLY A 502 14.44 -21.88 30.46
CA GLY A 502 14.49 -20.52 30.99
C GLY A 502 15.12 -19.52 30.00
N PRO A 503 16.35 -19.78 29.51
CA PRO A 503 16.96 -19.02 28.43
C PRO A 503 16.10 -18.92 27.17
N ALA A 504 15.43 -20.01 26.74
CA ALA A 504 14.52 -19.99 25.59
C ALA A 504 13.37 -18.99 25.77
N ALA A 505 12.73 -18.99 26.95
CA ALA A 505 11.64 -18.09 27.26
C ALA A 505 12.10 -16.61 27.30
N ALA A 506 13.28 -16.35 27.85
CA ALA A 506 13.86 -15.00 27.92
C ALA A 506 14.31 -14.48 26.54
N LEU A 507 14.70 -15.38 25.63
CA LEU A 507 15.24 -15.03 24.33
C LEU A 507 14.25 -14.27 23.44
N ALA A 508 12.94 -14.45 23.63
CA ALA A 508 11.92 -13.69 22.88
C ALA A 508 12.05 -12.18 23.13
N GLY A 509 12.11 -11.78 24.41
CA GLY A 509 12.22 -10.37 24.78
C GLY A 509 13.58 -9.77 24.39
N ILE A 510 14.64 -10.58 24.37
CA ILE A 510 15.95 -10.17 23.86
C ILE A 510 15.89 -9.90 22.36
N GLU A 511 15.34 -10.84 21.58
CA GLU A 511 15.17 -10.69 20.14
C GLU A 511 14.27 -9.50 19.80
N ASP A 512 13.15 -9.30 20.50
CA ASP A 512 12.25 -8.16 20.29
C ASP A 512 12.98 -6.81 20.49
N ARG A 513 13.77 -6.70 21.57
CA ARG A 513 14.56 -5.50 21.85
C ARG A 513 15.61 -5.24 20.78
N LEU A 514 16.32 -6.27 20.32
CA LEU A 514 17.33 -6.14 19.27
C LEU A 514 16.73 -5.82 17.90
N THR A 515 15.68 -6.54 17.52
CA THR A 515 15.01 -6.41 16.22
C THR A 515 14.30 -5.08 16.06
N SER A 516 13.86 -4.46 17.16
CA SER A 516 13.33 -3.08 17.16
C SER A 516 14.32 -2.05 16.60
N HIS A 517 15.61 -2.38 16.59
CA HIS A 517 16.67 -1.55 16.04
C HIS A 517 17.27 -2.13 14.75
N LEU A 518 17.58 -3.43 14.73
CA LEU A 518 18.37 -4.06 13.68
C LEU A 518 17.73 -5.40 13.29
N GLU A 519 17.18 -5.49 12.07
CA GLU A 519 16.42 -6.65 11.60
C GLU A 519 17.25 -7.94 11.57
N ARG A 520 18.58 -7.84 11.40
CA ARG A 520 19.45 -9.02 11.32
C ARG A 520 19.38 -9.92 12.55
N PHE A 521 19.01 -9.39 13.71
CA PHE A 521 18.85 -10.18 14.94
C PHE A 521 17.58 -11.03 14.96
N ALA A 522 16.75 -10.99 13.92
CA ALA A 522 15.50 -11.75 13.89
C ALA A 522 15.73 -13.25 13.63
N GLY A 523 14.99 -14.10 14.34
CA GLY A 523 14.91 -15.54 14.09
C GLY A 523 15.79 -16.42 14.97
N TYR A 524 16.63 -15.85 15.84
CA TYR A 524 17.40 -16.62 16.84
C TYR A 524 16.49 -17.32 17.85
N HIS A 525 15.46 -16.63 18.36
CA HIS A 525 14.46 -17.20 19.25
C HIS A 525 13.77 -18.41 18.65
N HIS A 526 13.26 -18.24 17.41
CA HIS A 526 12.54 -19.31 16.72
C HIS A 526 13.45 -20.52 16.48
N ARG A 527 14.67 -20.30 15.98
CA ARG A 527 15.65 -21.37 15.72
C ARG A 527 16.03 -22.10 17.01
N PHE A 528 16.28 -21.37 18.10
CA PHE A 528 16.65 -21.96 19.38
C PHE A 528 15.51 -22.78 20.00
N THR A 529 14.29 -22.25 19.98
CA THR A 529 13.12 -22.93 20.52
C THR A 529 12.76 -24.18 19.71
N ALA A 530 12.90 -24.12 18.38
CA ALA A 530 12.73 -25.28 17.52
C ALA A 530 13.77 -26.37 17.81
N ALA A 531 15.05 -25.99 17.98
CA ALA A 531 16.11 -26.91 18.35
C ALA A 531 15.84 -27.58 19.71
N LEU A 532 15.40 -26.79 20.70
CA LEU A 532 15.08 -27.29 22.04
C LEU A 532 13.90 -28.27 22.03
N ALA A 533 12.87 -28.00 21.23
CA ALA A 533 11.74 -28.91 21.06
C ALA A 533 12.16 -30.25 20.40
N LEU A 534 13.03 -30.18 19.38
CA LEU A 534 13.55 -31.37 18.70
C LEU A 534 14.52 -32.18 19.58
N ALA A 535 15.20 -31.52 20.53
CA ALA A 535 16.13 -32.18 21.45
C ALA A 535 15.47 -33.24 22.34
N GLY A 536 14.16 -33.16 22.58
CA GLY A 536 13.42 -34.19 23.31
C GLY A 536 13.35 -35.53 22.58
N ALA A 537 13.48 -35.54 21.25
CA ALA A 537 13.47 -36.74 20.41
C ALA A 537 14.89 -37.17 19.98
N ASP A 538 15.78 -36.21 19.74
CA ASP A 538 17.16 -36.47 19.32
C ASP A 538 18.12 -35.52 20.04
N ALA A 539 18.95 -36.07 20.94
CA ALA A 539 19.86 -35.29 21.76
C ALA A 539 20.93 -34.51 20.94
N ALA A 540 21.17 -34.88 19.67
CA ALA A 540 22.07 -34.14 18.80
C ALA A 540 21.61 -32.69 18.55
N TRP A 541 20.35 -32.34 18.82
CA TRP A 541 19.86 -30.96 18.77
C TRP A 541 20.32 -30.09 19.95
N ILE A 542 20.99 -30.65 20.95
CA ILE A 542 21.62 -29.87 22.03
C ILE A 542 22.92 -29.22 21.52
N THR A 543 23.83 -30.00 20.91
CA THR A 543 25.23 -29.59 20.63
C THR A 543 25.74 -29.91 19.22
N GLY A 544 24.92 -30.50 18.35
CA GLY A 544 25.31 -30.86 16.99
C GLY A 544 25.81 -29.68 16.17
N THR A 545 26.88 -29.88 15.41
CA THR A 545 27.56 -28.83 14.64
C THR A 545 27.09 -28.73 13.19
N ASP A 546 26.47 -29.77 12.65
CA ASP A 546 25.94 -29.87 11.29
C ASP A 546 24.56 -29.19 11.12
N ARG A 547 23.90 -28.87 12.23
CA ARG A 547 22.52 -28.37 12.28
C ARG A 547 22.39 -27.15 13.19
N ASP A 548 21.23 -26.52 13.16
CA ASP A 548 20.86 -25.45 14.10
C ASP A 548 20.53 -26.04 15.49
N SER A 549 21.53 -26.60 16.17
CA SER A 549 21.39 -27.05 17.55
C SER A 549 21.27 -25.87 18.52
N CYS A 550 20.79 -26.12 19.75
CA CYS A 550 20.69 -25.12 20.80
C CYS A 550 22.03 -24.38 20.99
N HIS A 551 23.12 -25.13 21.10
CA HIS A 551 24.47 -24.59 21.21
C HIS A 551 24.84 -23.70 20.03
N ARG A 552 24.57 -24.15 18.80
CA ARG A 552 24.97 -23.41 17.59
C ARG A 552 24.19 -22.10 17.43
N VAL A 553 22.87 -22.14 17.59
CA VAL A 553 22.04 -20.93 17.48
C VAL A 553 22.43 -19.90 18.55
N TRP A 554 22.69 -20.36 19.77
CA TRP A 554 23.11 -19.48 20.88
C TRP A 554 24.49 -18.87 20.63
N PHE A 555 25.43 -19.68 20.14
CA PHE A 555 26.76 -19.22 19.74
C PHE A 555 26.70 -18.15 18.64
N GLU A 556 25.87 -18.37 17.62
CA GLU A 556 25.71 -17.41 16.52
C GLU A 556 25.16 -16.06 17.01
N LEU A 557 24.20 -16.05 17.93
CA LEU A 557 23.69 -14.81 18.55
C LEU A 557 24.77 -14.11 19.38
N HIS A 558 25.53 -14.87 20.18
CA HIS A 558 26.61 -14.29 20.96
C HIS A 558 27.68 -13.66 20.07
N GLU A 559 28.06 -14.33 18.98
CA GLU A 559 28.99 -13.78 17.98
C GLU A 559 28.45 -12.55 17.28
N ASP A 560 27.15 -12.51 16.97
CA ASP A 560 26.51 -11.32 16.40
C ASP A 560 26.63 -10.13 17.36
N LEU A 561 26.27 -10.30 18.64
CA LEU A 561 26.36 -9.25 19.66
C LEU A 561 27.80 -8.75 19.84
N ILE A 562 28.77 -9.66 19.95
CA ILE A 562 30.20 -9.33 20.12
C ILE A 562 30.70 -8.54 18.91
N ALA A 563 30.47 -9.04 17.70
CA ALA A 563 30.93 -8.40 16.47
C ALA A 563 30.28 -7.03 16.25
N THR A 564 28.99 -6.91 16.60
CA THR A 564 28.23 -5.66 16.53
C THR A 564 28.77 -4.59 17.47
N LEU A 565 29.11 -4.98 18.69
CA LEU A 565 29.62 -4.06 19.71
C LEU A 565 31.13 -3.81 19.58
N GLY A 566 31.85 -4.58 18.76
CA GLY A 566 33.30 -4.52 18.64
C GLY A 566 34.00 -5.02 19.91
N LEU A 567 33.41 -6.00 20.60
CA LEU A 567 33.95 -6.58 21.82
C LEU A 567 34.94 -7.70 21.51
N THR A 568 35.85 -7.97 22.44
CA THR A 568 36.65 -9.19 22.45
C THR A 568 36.01 -10.23 23.37
N ARG A 569 36.09 -11.52 23.04
CA ARG A 569 35.55 -12.62 23.86
C ARG A 569 36.14 -12.68 25.28
N ASP A 570 37.31 -12.08 25.48
CA ASP A 570 38.04 -12.06 26.75
C ASP A 570 37.81 -10.77 27.56
N GLY A 571 36.91 -9.88 27.14
CA GLY A 571 36.56 -8.67 27.89
C GLY A 571 37.75 -7.73 28.12
N ARG A 572 38.70 -7.68 27.19
CA ARG A 572 39.83 -6.74 27.20
C ARG A 572 39.89 -5.88 25.96
#